data_AF-A0A545TJ23-F1
#
_entry.id   AF-A0A545TJ23-F1
#
_cell.length_a   1.000
_cell.length_b   1.000
_cell.length_c   1.000
_cell.angle_alpha   90.00
_cell.angle_beta   90.00
_cell.angle_gamma   90.00
#
_symmetry.space_group_name_H-M   'P 1'
#
loop_
_entity.id
_entity.type
_entity.pdbx_description
1 polymer ?
#
loop_
_entity_poly.entity_id
_entity_poly.type
_entity_poly.pdbx_seq_one_letter_code
_entity_poly.pdbx_strand_id
1 'polypeptide(L)'
;MSDNAINENKPVVAVNNDFEKKIKKEGLIFKLFSFLSLTDYEVLRECGKYDRTLVYAMVFRQIVTFAFTCMLFTYGVSLFLQFKTAVVIGVIFSLTLFFLDQAIIGSDWALKNPFKGGLSFRGFIGLIPRIIYSLIIAVGLATLAEISLQANAIDEQIQKESNIKNQEYFSRLDQYEQELETSISVDRKKVEDIQTEIQRLSDQNNRYELAASSNDADTLNNTLAVKQKKSEALQTSQQALYTEIAYINNRLAKAREDYNYWFNEALLERTGQDGRPPTEGPKYRRAVATYTDLSQQIEQLEASLVNTQEKLKSLEPDINLALDDLNQVQKSINDFQMTEANYEHNKETIVRLEDSLLTARTMLNRAIEEKQQKMDVYREKLEKDGLFYEVKTGMLRRYLALKNIHKDPEIGEAALMFSWLLKIFFIAIELMPVIIKLFFSPFSFYSLRMYRKMQVALLEEADKLESAKETFQREQPYSIKDTG
;
A
#
# COMPACT_ATOMS: atom_id res chain seq x y z
N MET A 1 39.08 -107.20 42.51
CA MET A 1 39.92 -106.01 42.73
C MET A 1 40.30 -105.47 41.36
N SER A 2 39.94 -104.27 40.91
CA SER A 2 39.03 -103.23 41.39
C SER A 2 38.92 -102.23 40.24
N ASP A 3 37.72 -102.07 39.71
CA ASP A 3 37.07 -100.83 39.26
C ASP A 3 37.93 -99.59 38.99
N ASN A 4 37.77 -99.01 37.80
CA ASN A 4 37.36 -97.61 37.68
C ASN A 4 36.83 -97.30 36.27
N ALA A 5 35.50 -97.28 36.18
CA ALA A 5 34.74 -96.64 35.11
C ALA A 5 34.67 -95.14 35.38
N ILE A 6 34.99 -94.29 34.39
CA ILE A 6 34.58 -92.88 34.39
C ILE A 6 33.84 -92.59 33.10
N ASN A 7 32.57 -92.30 33.30
CA ASN A 7 31.53 -91.94 32.35
C ASN A 7 31.42 -90.40 32.38
N GLU A 8 31.70 -89.70 31.27
CA GLU A 8 31.33 -88.29 31.10
C GLU A 8 30.69 -88.06 29.72
N ASN A 9 29.44 -88.51 29.58
CA ASN A 9 28.50 -87.90 28.65
C ASN A 9 27.93 -86.64 29.33
N LYS A 10 28.51 -85.46 29.06
CA LYS A 10 27.84 -84.18 29.33
C LYS A 10 26.97 -83.83 28.12
N PRO A 11 25.64 -83.75 28.26
CA PRO A 11 24.80 -83.21 27.21
C PRO A 11 25.18 -81.74 26.99
N VAL A 12 25.35 -81.36 25.72
CA VAL A 12 25.42 -79.97 25.28
C VAL A 12 24.18 -79.28 25.83
N VAL A 13 24.39 -78.39 26.80
CA VAL A 13 23.35 -77.49 27.30
C VAL A 13 22.86 -76.72 26.09
N ALA A 14 21.66 -77.07 25.61
CA ALA A 14 20.88 -76.20 24.77
C ALA A 14 20.77 -74.88 25.55
N VAL A 15 21.41 -73.84 25.03
CA VAL A 15 21.10 -72.46 25.43
C VAL A 15 19.64 -72.28 25.03
N ASN A 16 18.74 -72.53 25.99
CA ASN A 16 17.36 -72.10 25.91
C ASN A 16 17.43 -70.60 25.60
N ASN A 17 17.12 -70.26 24.35
CA ASN A 17 16.83 -68.90 23.94
C ASN A 17 15.48 -68.52 24.55
N ASP A 18 15.41 -68.43 25.88
CA ASP A 18 14.35 -67.76 26.61
C ASP A 18 14.56 -66.25 26.47
N PHE A 19 14.50 -65.78 25.22
CA PHE A 19 14.08 -64.43 24.88
C PHE A 19 12.56 -64.43 24.76
N GLU A 20 11.83 -64.88 25.79
CA GLU A 20 10.46 -64.42 26.01
C GLU A 20 10.52 -62.92 26.36
N LYS A 21 10.80 -62.11 25.34
CA LYS A 21 10.61 -60.66 25.39
C LYS A 21 9.15 -60.46 25.74
N LYS A 22 8.88 -59.96 26.96
CA LYS A 22 7.59 -59.35 27.32
C LYS A 22 7.08 -58.53 26.14
N ILE A 23 6.11 -59.09 25.44
CA ILE A 23 5.45 -58.55 24.27
C ILE A 23 4.65 -57.33 24.74
N LYS A 24 5.31 -56.17 24.93
CA LYS A 24 4.65 -54.90 25.24
C LYS A 24 3.63 -54.67 24.13
N LYS A 25 2.32 -54.74 24.45
CA LYS A 25 1.23 -54.46 23.49
C LYS A 25 1.54 -53.10 22.85
N GLU A 26 1.98 -53.10 21.60
CA GLU A 26 2.25 -51.85 20.90
C GLU A 26 0.91 -51.18 20.58
N GLY A 27 0.86 -49.86 20.68
CA GLY A 27 -0.37 -49.07 20.58
C GLY A 27 -1.00 -49.12 19.19
N LEU A 28 -2.26 -48.68 19.11
CA LEU A 28 -3.04 -48.59 17.87
C LEU A 28 -2.33 -47.76 16.79
N ILE A 29 -1.54 -46.77 17.20
CA ILE A 29 -0.71 -45.94 16.31
C ILE A 29 0.29 -46.81 15.53
N PHE A 30 1.00 -47.74 16.17
CA PHE A 30 1.97 -48.58 15.46
C PHE A 30 1.30 -49.47 14.40
N LYS A 31 0.12 -50.03 14.71
CA LYS A 31 -0.69 -50.78 13.74
C LYS A 31 -1.10 -49.92 12.55
N LEU A 32 -1.51 -48.67 12.79
CA LEU A 32 -1.84 -47.72 11.74
C LEU A 32 -0.64 -47.44 10.83
N PHE A 33 0.54 -47.21 11.40
CA PHE A 33 1.77 -46.97 10.62
C PHE A 33 2.21 -48.21 9.83
N SER A 34 2.08 -49.42 10.37
CA SER A 34 2.30 -50.66 9.62
C SER A 34 1.32 -50.79 8.44
N PHE A 35 0.05 -50.47 8.65
CA PHE A 35 -0.97 -50.48 7.59
C PHE A 35 -0.65 -49.45 6.49
N LEU A 36 -0.37 -48.20 6.86
CA LEU A 36 -0.08 -47.12 5.91
C LEU A 36 1.22 -47.36 5.12
N SER A 37 2.16 -48.11 5.67
CA SER A 37 3.39 -48.51 4.95
C SER A 37 3.28 -49.85 4.22
N LEU A 38 2.13 -50.52 4.28
CA LEU A 38 1.94 -51.90 3.79
C LEU A 38 2.99 -52.89 4.32
N THR A 39 3.42 -52.72 5.57
CA THR A 39 4.37 -53.63 6.23
C THR A 39 3.63 -54.61 7.13
N ASP A 40 4.13 -55.85 7.21
CA ASP A 40 3.63 -56.87 8.13
C ASP A 40 3.92 -56.41 9.56
N TYR A 41 2.85 -56.12 10.29
CA TYR A 41 2.89 -55.64 11.66
C TYR A 41 3.69 -56.57 12.58
N GLU A 42 3.53 -57.88 12.43
CA GLU A 42 4.17 -58.88 13.28
C GLU A 42 5.68 -58.88 13.03
N VAL A 43 6.08 -58.89 11.76
CA VAL A 43 7.49 -58.87 11.37
C VAL A 43 8.15 -57.56 11.79
N LEU A 44 7.50 -56.41 11.56
CA LEU A 44 8.05 -55.10 11.90
C LEU A 44 8.22 -54.91 13.41
N ARG A 45 7.31 -55.47 14.21
CA ARG A 45 7.39 -55.41 15.68
C ARG A 45 8.65 -56.08 16.22
N GLU A 46 9.08 -57.15 15.57
CA GLU A 46 10.27 -57.89 15.97
C GLU A 46 11.58 -57.24 15.47
N CYS A 47 11.47 -56.25 14.58
CA CYS A 47 12.61 -55.55 14.00
C CYS A 47 13.22 -54.51 14.96
N GLY A 48 14.46 -54.10 14.64
CA GLY A 48 15.20 -53.11 15.39
C GLY A 48 14.53 -51.73 15.41
N LYS A 49 15.02 -50.83 16.27
CA LYS A 49 14.56 -49.43 16.29
C LYS A 49 14.74 -48.75 14.93
N TYR A 50 15.81 -49.09 14.21
CA TYR A 50 16.13 -48.54 12.89
C TYR A 50 15.00 -48.75 11.87
N ASP A 51 14.55 -50.00 11.65
CA ASP A 51 13.50 -50.31 10.66
C ASP A 51 12.16 -49.66 11.03
N ARG A 52 11.84 -49.62 12.34
CA ARG A 52 10.64 -48.94 12.83
C ARG A 52 10.70 -47.43 12.58
N THR A 53 11.83 -46.77 12.87
CA THR A 53 12.04 -45.35 12.56
C THR A 53 11.93 -45.07 11.06
N LEU A 54 12.45 -45.97 10.21
CA LEU A 54 12.37 -45.83 8.77
C LEU A 54 10.91 -45.92 8.26
N VAL A 55 10.11 -46.86 8.79
CA VAL A 55 8.66 -46.93 8.53
C VAL A 55 7.95 -45.66 9.00
N TYR A 56 8.23 -45.19 10.22
CA TYR A 56 7.65 -43.95 10.73
C TYR A 56 7.97 -42.74 9.85
N ALA A 57 9.23 -42.60 9.42
CA ALA A 57 9.66 -41.51 8.54
C ALA A 57 8.98 -41.58 7.16
N MET A 58 8.82 -42.78 6.59
CA MET A 58 8.14 -42.97 5.31
C MET A 58 6.67 -42.58 5.37
N VAL A 59 5.93 -43.03 6.39
CA VAL A 59 4.52 -42.70 6.57
C VAL A 59 4.33 -41.23 6.91
N PHE A 60 5.18 -40.66 7.76
CA PHE A 60 5.15 -39.23 8.07
C PHE A 60 5.32 -38.38 6.80
N ARG A 61 6.32 -38.72 5.97
CA ARG A 61 6.53 -38.09 4.67
C ARG A 61 5.28 -38.19 3.79
N GLN A 62 4.67 -39.37 3.70
CA GLN A 62 3.48 -39.60 2.89
C GLN A 62 2.29 -38.74 3.35
N ILE A 63 2.10 -38.58 4.67
CA ILE A 63 1.06 -37.71 5.24
C ILE A 63 1.34 -36.24 4.89
N VAL A 64 2.60 -35.80 4.99
CA VAL A 64 2.99 -34.42 4.63
C VAL A 64 2.76 -34.18 3.13
N THR A 65 3.23 -35.08 2.26
CA THR A 65 3.00 -35.00 0.81
C THR A 65 1.50 -34.97 0.48
N PHE A 66 0.69 -35.79 1.15
CA PHE A 66 -0.77 -35.76 1.01
C PHE A 66 -1.37 -34.42 1.40
N ALA A 67 -0.99 -33.86 2.55
CA ALA A 67 -1.51 -32.58 3.02
C ALA A 67 -1.15 -31.43 2.05
N PHE A 68 0.10 -31.38 1.59
CA PHE A 68 0.56 -30.38 0.61
C PHE A 68 -0.12 -30.54 -0.75
N THR A 69 -0.21 -31.77 -1.26
CA THR A 69 -0.91 -32.08 -2.50
C THR A 69 -2.38 -31.66 -2.39
N CYS A 70 -3.04 -32.00 -1.28
CA CYS A 70 -4.43 -31.64 -1.05
C CYS A 70 -4.63 -30.13 -1.02
N MET A 71 -3.74 -29.40 -0.34
CA MET A 71 -3.79 -27.95 -0.30
C MET A 71 -3.60 -27.33 -1.70
N LEU A 72 -2.57 -27.74 -2.43
CA LEU A 72 -2.23 -27.19 -3.75
C LEU A 72 -3.27 -27.54 -4.81
N PHE A 73 -3.77 -28.78 -4.83
CA PHE A 73 -4.84 -29.18 -5.74
C PHE A 73 -6.16 -28.51 -5.38
N THR A 74 -6.51 -28.41 -4.10
CA THR A 74 -7.71 -27.67 -3.69
C THR A 74 -7.63 -26.21 -4.14
N TYR A 75 -6.49 -25.56 -3.93
CA TYR A 75 -6.26 -24.20 -4.41
C TYR A 75 -6.37 -24.10 -5.93
N GLY A 76 -5.64 -24.94 -6.67
CA GLY A 76 -5.68 -24.96 -8.13
C GLY A 76 -7.07 -25.22 -8.69
N VAL A 77 -7.85 -26.10 -8.04
CA VAL A 77 -9.24 -26.40 -8.42
C VAL A 77 -10.20 -25.26 -8.06
N SER A 78 -9.94 -24.55 -6.96
CA SER A 78 -10.76 -23.41 -6.53
C SER A 78 -10.69 -22.23 -7.49
N LEU A 79 -9.68 -22.18 -8.38
CA LEU A 79 -9.58 -21.18 -9.44
C LEU A 79 -10.64 -21.35 -10.54
N PHE A 80 -11.31 -22.51 -10.62
CA PHE A 80 -12.33 -22.77 -11.64
C PHE A 80 -13.64 -23.36 -11.11
N LEU A 81 -13.67 -23.90 -9.89
CA LEU A 81 -14.88 -24.40 -9.24
C LEU A 81 -15.14 -23.68 -7.92
N GLN A 82 -16.40 -23.75 -7.46
CA GLN A 82 -16.75 -23.32 -6.11
C GLN A 82 -15.87 -24.03 -5.07
N PHE A 83 -15.45 -23.29 -4.04
CA PHE A 83 -14.51 -23.77 -3.02
C PHE A 83 -14.90 -25.13 -2.43
N LYS A 84 -16.20 -25.36 -2.16
CA LYS A 84 -16.70 -26.65 -1.64
C LYS A 84 -16.39 -27.82 -2.58
N THR A 85 -16.67 -27.65 -3.88
CA THR A 85 -16.37 -28.66 -4.90
C THR A 85 -14.87 -28.85 -5.07
N ALA A 86 -14.10 -27.76 -5.00
CA ALA A 86 -12.65 -27.80 -5.10
C ALA A 86 -12.00 -28.60 -3.96
N VAL A 87 -12.49 -28.47 -2.73
CA VAL A 87 -12.03 -29.27 -1.58
C VAL A 87 -12.29 -30.75 -1.82
N VAL A 88 -13.50 -31.11 -2.27
CA VAL A 88 -13.85 -32.52 -2.54
C VAL A 88 -12.95 -33.13 -3.60
N ILE A 89 -12.76 -32.44 -4.73
CA ILE A 89 -11.89 -32.92 -5.82
C ILE A 89 -10.43 -32.97 -5.37
N GLY A 90 -9.95 -31.96 -4.65
CA GLY A 90 -8.59 -31.91 -4.10
C GLY A 90 -8.30 -33.10 -3.18
N VAL A 91 -9.25 -33.46 -2.31
CA VAL A 91 -9.14 -34.63 -1.43
C VAL A 91 -9.13 -35.93 -2.23
N ILE A 92 -10.03 -36.11 -3.20
CA ILE A 92 -10.09 -37.33 -4.03
C ILE A 92 -8.78 -37.53 -4.79
N PHE A 93 -8.27 -36.48 -5.42
CA PHE A 93 -7.03 -36.54 -6.18
C PHE A 93 -5.84 -36.86 -5.27
N SER A 94 -5.76 -36.20 -4.11
CA SER A 94 -4.68 -36.41 -3.16
C SER A 94 -4.72 -37.80 -2.54
N LEU A 95 -5.91 -38.34 -2.27
CA LEU A 95 -6.07 -39.73 -1.81
C LEU A 95 -5.60 -40.72 -2.89
N THR A 96 -5.89 -40.43 -4.15
CA THR A 96 -5.41 -41.26 -5.27
C THR A 96 -3.88 -41.29 -5.32
N LEU A 97 -3.22 -40.13 -5.21
CA LEU A 97 -1.75 -40.10 -5.14
C LEU A 97 -1.23 -40.78 -3.86
N PHE A 98 -1.92 -40.60 -2.73
CA PHE A 98 -1.56 -41.24 -1.46
C PHE A 98 -1.55 -42.76 -1.57
N PHE A 99 -2.57 -43.37 -2.18
CA PHE A 99 -2.61 -44.82 -2.38
C PHE A 99 -1.57 -45.30 -3.40
N LEU A 100 -1.26 -44.50 -4.41
CA LEU A 100 -0.20 -44.81 -5.37
C LEU A 100 1.17 -44.80 -4.65
N ASP A 101 1.45 -43.79 -3.83
CA ASP A 101 2.65 -43.72 -2.99
C ASP A 101 2.70 -44.86 -1.97
N GLN A 102 1.56 -45.23 -1.38
CA GLN A 102 1.45 -46.38 -0.48
C GLN A 102 1.84 -47.68 -1.19
N ALA A 103 1.31 -47.90 -2.40
CA ALA A 103 1.62 -49.07 -3.21
C ALA A 103 3.11 -49.10 -3.59
N ILE A 104 3.70 -47.94 -3.90
CA ILE A 104 5.13 -47.82 -4.16
C ILE A 104 5.94 -48.20 -2.90
N ILE A 105 5.59 -47.68 -1.72
CA ILE A 105 6.25 -48.03 -0.45
C ILE A 105 6.13 -49.54 -0.18
N GLY A 106 4.96 -50.13 -0.41
CA GLY A 106 4.77 -51.58 -0.28
C GLY A 106 5.63 -52.39 -1.26
N SER A 107 5.69 -51.97 -2.53
CA SER A 107 6.55 -52.61 -3.55
C SER A 107 8.04 -52.48 -3.22
N ASP A 108 8.40 -51.39 -2.54
CA ASP A 108 9.75 -51.09 -2.10
C ASP A 108 10.25 -52.04 -1.00
N TRP A 109 9.32 -52.66 -0.26
CA TRP A 109 9.55 -53.71 0.73
C TRP A 109 9.42 -55.12 0.13
N ALA A 110 8.76 -55.26 -1.01
CA ALA A 110 8.58 -56.51 -1.70
C ALA A 110 9.90 -56.99 -2.35
N LEU A 111 10.62 -57.83 -1.61
CA LEU A 111 11.53 -58.88 -2.09
C LEU A 111 12.63 -58.43 -3.07
N LYS A 112 13.56 -57.65 -2.55
CA LYS A 112 14.94 -57.69 -3.05
C LYS A 112 15.60 -58.99 -2.56
N ASN A 113 16.07 -59.83 -3.48
CA ASN A 113 16.81 -61.04 -3.13
C ASN A 113 18.13 -60.65 -2.42
N PRO A 114 18.32 -60.99 -1.13
CA PRO A 114 19.49 -60.55 -0.36
C PRO A 114 20.81 -61.17 -0.82
N PHE A 115 20.76 -62.24 -1.62
CA PHE A 115 21.93 -63.06 -1.95
C PHE A 115 22.53 -62.77 -3.34
N LYS A 116 21.91 -61.90 -4.15
CA LYS A 116 22.51 -61.42 -5.41
C LYS A 116 23.22 -60.09 -5.15
N GLY A 117 24.52 -60.17 -4.84
CA GLY A 117 25.39 -59.00 -4.71
C GLY A 117 25.55 -58.29 -6.06
N GLY A 118 25.07 -57.05 -6.14
CA GLY A 118 25.21 -56.18 -7.31
C GLY A 118 24.00 -55.29 -7.54
N LEU A 119 24.22 -54.09 -8.08
CA LEU A 119 23.15 -53.24 -8.59
C LEU A 119 22.54 -53.92 -9.82
N SER A 120 21.50 -54.73 -9.63
CA SER A 120 20.82 -55.35 -10.76
C SER A 120 20.22 -54.24 -11.62
N PHE A 121 20.62 -54.14 -12.88
CA PHE A 121 20.08 -53.19 -13.86
C PHE A 121 18.54 -53.22 -13.92
N ARG A 122 17.92 -54.40 -13.68
CA ARG A 122 16.46 -54.56 -13.53
C ARG A 122 15.85 -53.74 -12.39
N GLY A 123 16.56 -53.58 -11.27
CA GLY A 123 16.12 -52.75 -10.14
C GLY A 123 16.15 -51.26 -10.46
N PHE A 124 17.04 -50.81 -11.33
CA PHE A 124 17.03 -49.43 -11.86
C PHE A 124 15.87 -49.21 -12.83
N ILE A 125 15.59 -50.17 -13.72
CA ILE A 125 14.45 -50.09 -14.65
C ILE A 125 13.12 -49.94 -13.89
N GLY A 126 12.95 -50.62 -12.76
CA GLY A 126 11.76 -50.48 -11.90
C GLY A 126 11.60 -49.10 -11.24
N LEU A 127 12.68 -48.31 -11.13
CA LEU A 127 12.62 -46.94 -10.60
C LEU A 127 12.27 -45.89 -11.66
N ILE A 128 12.43 -46.20 -12.95
CA ILE A 128 12.18 -45.24 -14.04
C ILE A 128 10.73 -44.75 -14.04
N PRO A 129 9.69 -45.61 -14.00
CA PRO A 129 8.30 -45.15 -13.97
C PRO A 129 8.01 -44.23 -12.77
N ARG A 130 8.63 -44.51 -11.61
CA ARG A 130 8.51 -43.69 -10.40
C ARG A 130 9.14 -42.32 -10.59
N ILE A 131 10.37 -42.26 -11.12
CA ILE A 131 11.06 -40.99 -11.39
C ILE A 131 10.24 -40.14 -12.38
N ILE A 132 9.70 -40.75 -13.43
CA ILE A 132 8.88 -40.06 -14.44
C ILE A 132 7.60 -39.50 -13.80
N TYR A 133 6.86 -40.31 -13.06
CA TYR A 133 5.62 -39.88 -12.42
C TYR A 133 5.86 -38.80 -11.34
N SER A 134 6.88 -38.97 -10.49
CA SER A 134 7.30 -37.96 -9.51
C SER A 134 7.70 -36.64 -10.19
N LEU A 135 8.37 -36.69 -11.35
CA LEU A 135 8.72 -35.51 -12.12
C LEU A 135 7.47 -34.79 -12.66
N ILE A 136 6.52 -35.54 -13.22
CA ILE A 136 5.26 -34.99 -13.74
C ILE A 136 4.49 -34.28 -12.62
N ILE A 137 4.35 -34.91 -11.45
CA ILE A 137 3.67 -34.29 -10.30
C ILE A 137 4.44 -33.09 -9.80
N ALA A 138 5.75 -33.20 -9.61
CA ALA A 138 6.56 -32.11 -9.09
C ALA A 138 6.46 -30.87 -9.99
N VAL A 139 6.52 -31.04 -11.30
CA VAL A 139 6.37 -29.94 -12.26
C VAL A 139 4.94 -29.38 -12.23
N GLY A 140 3.91 -30.23 -12.13
CA GLY A 140 2.53 -29.81 -12.03
C GLY A 140 2.25 -28.99 -10.75
N LEU A 141 2.68 -29.50 -9.60
CA LEU A 141 2.57 -28.83 -8.30
C LEU A 141 3.38 -27.54 -8.26
N ALA A 142 4.61 -27.54 -8.79
CA ALA A 142 5.43 -26.34 -8.88
C ALA A 142 4.75 -25.25 -9.71
N THR A 143 4.10 -25.62 -10.82
CA THR A 143 3.37 -24.66 -11.66
C THR A 143 2.15 -24.08 -10.93
N LEU A 144 1.39 -24.91 -10.21
CA LEU A 144 0.26 -24.45 -9.39
C LEU A 144 0.73 -23.55 -8.24
N ALA A 145 1.81 -23.92 -7.56
CA ALA A 145 2.42 -23.13 -6.49
C ALA A 145 2.96 -21.80 -7.03
N GLU A 146 3.60 -21.79 -8.20
CA GLU A 146 4.07 -20.59 -8.86
C GLU A 146 2.92 -19.61 -9.14
N ILE A 147 1.82 -20.10 -9.73
CA ILE A 147 0.62 -19.29 -9.98
C ILE A 147 0.00 -18.77 -8.68
N SER A 148 0.02 -19.58 -7.61
CA SER A 148 -0.48 -19.17 -6.31
C SER A 148 0.38 -18.08 -5.66
N LEU A 149 1.70 -18.24 -5.70
CA LEU A 149 2.66 -17.34 -5.05
C LEU A 149 2.78 -16.02 -5.80
N GLN A 150 2.61 -16.04 -7.12
CA GLN A 150 2.65 -14.86 -7.99
C GLN A 150 1.25 -14.32 -8.32
N ALA A 151 0.23 -14.67 -7.55
CA ALA A 151 -1.16 -14.30 -7.84
C ALA A 151 -1.33 -12.77 -8.02
N ASN A 152 -0.68 -11.97 -7.16
CA ASN A 152 -0.76 -10.51 -7.23
C ASN A 152 -0.13 -9.94 -8.52
N ALA A 153 1.06 -10.41 -8.89
CA ALA A 153 1.73 -9.97 -10.12
C ALA A 153 0.95 -10.40 -11.37
N ILE A 154 0.36 -11.60 -11.33
CA ILE A 154 -0.53 -12.09 -12.38
C ILE A 154 -1.78 -11.20 -12.51
N ASP A 155 -2.41 -10.83 -11.39
CA ASP A 155 -3.60 -10.00 -11.39
C ASP A 155 -3.28 -8.58 -11.90
N GLU A 156 -2.14 -8.01 -11.50
CA GLU A 156 -1.64 -6.73 -12.02
C GLU A 156 -1.41 -6.78 -13.53
N GLN A 157 -0.76 -7.83 -14.02
CA GLN A 157 -0.52 -7.99 -15.47
C GLN A 157 -1.83 -8.14 -16.25
N ILE A 158 -2.81 -8.86 -15.70
CA ILE A 158 -4.13 -9.01 -16.30
C ILE A 158 -4.85 -7.65 -16.35
N GLN A 159 -4.77 -6.85 -15.29
CA GLN A 159 -5.35 -5.50 -15.24
C GLN A 159 -4.65 -4.55 -16.23
N LYS A 160 -3.32 -4.58 -16.31
CA LYS A 160 -2.55 -3.77 -17.28
C LYS A 160 -2.98 -4.08 -18.71
N GLU A 161 -3.10 -5.36 -19.06
CA GLU A 161 -3.58 -5.76 -20.38
C GLU A 161 -5.03 -5.33 -20.62
N SER A 162 -5.90 -5.40 -19.60
CA SER A 162 -7.26 -4.89 -19.69
C SER A 162 -7.32 -3.39 -19.94
N ASN A 163 -6.51 -2.61 -19.22
CA ASN A 163 -6.48 -1.17 -19.35
C ASN A 163 -6.00 -0.75 -20.73
N ILE A 164 -5.00 -1.44 -21.28
CA ILE A 164 -4.53 -1.23 -22.66
C ILE A 164 -5.64 -1.54 -23.66
N LYS A 165 -6.34 -2.68 -23.51
CA LYS A 165 -7.43 -3.06 -24.42
C LYS A 165 -8.65 -2.14 -24.31
N ASN A 166 -8.94 -1.65 -23.11
CA ASN A 166 -10.06 -0.75 -22.82
C ASN A 166 -9.69 0.73 -22.99
N GLN A 167 -8.48 1.06 -23.44
CA GLN A 167 -8.04 2.44 -23.57
C GLN A 167 -8.94 3.23 -24.53
N GLU A 168 -9.32 2.63 -25.66
CA GLU A 168 -10.23 3.27 -26.61
C GLU A 168 -11.63 3.44 -26.04
N TYR A 169 -12.15 2.43 -25.32
CA TYR A 169 -13.42 2.51 -24.61
C TYR A 169 -13.45 3.70 -23.64
N PHE A 170 -12.45 3.82 -22.76
CA PHE A 170 -12.38 4.90 -21.79
C PHE A 170 -12.20 6.26 -22.46
N SER A 171 -11.35 6.36 -23.49
CA SER A 171 -11.16 7.60 -24.25
C SER A 171 -12.47 8.11 -24.87
N ARG A 172 -13.27 7.22 -25.48
CA ARG A 172 -14.57 7.59 -26.06
C ARG A 172 -15.58 7.99 -24.99
N LEU A 173 -15.54 7.32 -23.83
CA LEU A 173 -16.42 7.61 -22.71
C LEU A 173 -16.09 8.97 -22.09
N ASP A 174 -14.81 9.29 -21.92
CA ASP A 174 -14.34 10.59 -21.42
C ASP A 174 -14.69 11.73 -22.38
N GLN A 175 -14.51 11.53 -23.69
CA GLN A 175 -14.90 12.53 -24.70
C GLN A 175 -16.40 12.83 -24.63
N TYR A 176 -17.23 11.79 -24.57
CA TYR A 176 -18.68 11.95 -24.47
C TYR A 176 -19.09 12.61 -23.14
N GLU A 177 -18.40 12.28 -22.05
CA GLU A 177 -18.61 12.93 -20.76
C GLU A 177 -18.30 14.44 -20.82
N GLN A 178 -17.19 14.83 -21.46
CA GLN A 178 -16.82 16.25 -21.62
C GLN A 178 -17.85 17.03 -22.45
N GLU A 179 -18.39 16.42 -23.51
CA GLU A 179 -19.48 17.02 -24.30
C GLU A 179 -20.73 17.29 -23.45
N LEU A 180 -21.11 16.33 -22.61
CA LEU A 180 -22.26 16.48 -21.70
C LEU A 180 -21.98 17.49 -20.58
N GLU A 181 -20.78 17.49 -20.02
CA GLU A 181 -20.37 18.39 -18.93
C GLU A 181 -20.38 19.86 -19.36
N THR A 182 -20.10 20.14 -20.64
CA THR A 182 -20.14 21.51 -21.18
C THR A 182 -21.52 22.14 -20.96
N SER A 183 -22.60 21.38 -21.18
CA SER A 183 -23.98 21.87 -20.94
C SER A 183 -24.27 22.13 -19.45
N ILE A 184 -23.84 21.21 -18.58
CA ILE A 184 -23.99 21.34 -17.12
C ILE A 184 -23.20 22.53 -16.58
N SER A 185 -22.02 22.82 -17.15
CA SER A 185 -21.18 23.94 -16.72
C SER A 185 -21.86 25.29 -16.95
N VAL A 186 -22.63 25.42 -18.05
CA VAL A 186 -23.41 26.63 -18.36
C VAL A 186 -24.53 26.81 -17.35
N ASP A 187 -25.27 25.75 -17.03
CA ASP A 187 -26.35 25.79 -16.04
C ASP A 187 -25.83 26.06 -14.62
N ARG A 188 -24.69 25.47 -14.26
CA ARG A 188 -24.02 25.72 -12.98
C ARG A 188 -23.60 27.19 -12.86
N LYS A 189 -22.99 27.74 -13.91
CA LYS A 189 -22.62 29.16 -13.94
C LYS A 189 -23.84 30.08 -13.80
N LYS A 190 -24.95 29.75 -14.47
CA LYS A 190 -26.21 30.50 -14.33
C LYS A 190 -26.72 30.51 -12.88
N VAL A 191 -26.64 29.39 -12.18
CA VAL A 191 -26.98 29.30 -10.74
C VAL A 191 -26.06 30.20 -9.91
N GLU A 192 -24.76 30.14 -10.15
CA GLU A 192 -23.75 30.96 -9.45
C GLU A 192 -23.94 32.47 -9.69
N ASP A 193 -24.20 32.88 -10.94
CA ASP A 193 -24.44 34.27 -11.32
C ASP A 193 -25.69 34.83 -10.59
N ILE A 194 -26.78 34.05 -10.55
CA ILE A 194 -28.01 34.44 -9.82
C ILE A 194 -27.75 34.54 -8.31
N GLN A 195 -27.03 33.59 -7.72
CA GLN A 195 -26.69 33.62 -6.29
C GLN A 195 -25.85 34.85 -5.91
N THR A 196 -24.86 35.16 -6.75
CA THR A 196 -23.99 36.33 -6.56
C THR A 196 -24.80 37.61 -6.61
N GLU A 197 -25.76 37.72 -7.53
CA GLU A 197 -26.62 38.88 -7.65
C GLU A 197 -27.59 39.03 -6.46
N ILE A 198 -28.19 37.93 -6.00
CA ILE A 198 -29.02 37.93 -4.77
C ILE A 198 -28.19 38.42 -3.58
N GLN A 199 -26.98 37.90 -3.41
CA GLN A 199 -26.11 38.28 -2.31
C GLN A 199 -25.74 39.78 -2.38
N ARG A 200 -25.39 40.27 -3.56
CA ARG A 200 -25.08 41.69 -3.79
C ARG A 200 -26.25 42.60 -3.40
N LEU A 201 -27.47 42.27 -3.83
CA LEU A 201 -28.67 43.04 -3.50
C LEU A 201 -29.05 42.94 -2.02
N SER A 202 -28.92 41.75 -1.42
CA SER A 202 -29.16 41.55 0.01
C SER A 202 -28.19 42.37 0.87
N ASP A 203 -26.91 42.42 0.50
CA ASP A 203 -25.91 43.23 1.21
C ASP A 203 -26.22 44.73 1.09
N GLN A 204 -26.68 45.19 -0.07
CA GLN A 204 -27.13 46.58 -0.25
C GLN A 204 -28.34 46.91 0.64
N ASN A 205 -29.34 46.03 0.69
CA ASN A 205 -30.52 46.21 1.52
C ASN A 205 -30.19 46.18 3.01
N ASN A 206 -29.31 45.27 3.46
CA ASN A 206 -28.86 45.20 4.85
C ASN A 206 -28.14 46.49 5.27
N ARG A 207 -27.30 47.06 4.40
CA ARG A 207 -26.65 48.36 4.68
C ARG A 207 -27.65 49.49 4.80
N TYR A 208 -28.65 49.52 3.92
CA TYR A 208 -29.73 50.50 3.99
C TYR A 208 -30.52 50.37 5.30
N GLU A 209 -30.92 49.16 5.70
CA GLU A 209 -31.65 48.93 6.96
C GLU A 209 -30.85 49.35 8.20
N LEU A 210 -29.55 49.04 8.22
CA LEU A 210 -28.65 49.47 9.29
C LEU A 210 -28.51 51.00 9.33
N ALA A 211 -28.39 51.65 8.16
CA ALA A 211 -28.32 53.11 8.07
C ALA A 211 -29.64 53.77 8.51
N ALA A 212 -30.77 53.25 8.04
CA ALA A 212 -32.11 53.75 8.34
C ALA A 212 -32.52 53.57 9.81
N SER A 213 -32.07 52.48 10.46
CA SER A 213 -32.36 52.22 11.88
C SER A 213 -31.45 52.98 12.85
N SER A 214 -30.24 53.34 12.41
CA SER A 214 -29.24 53.98 13.29
C SER A 214 -29.23 55.50 13.23
N ASN A 215 -29.73 56.12 12.16
CA ASN A 215 -29.53 57.55 11.93
C ASN A 215 -30.69 58.24 11.23
N ASP A 216 -31.01 59.46 11.68
CA ASP A 216 -31.81 60.43 10.92
C ASP A 216 -30.91 61.21 9.95
N ALA A 217 -31.41 61.51 8.75
CA ALA A 217 -30.66 62.19 7.68
C ALA A 217 -30.10 63.53 8.15
N ASP A 218 -30.88 64.26 8.94
CA ASP A 218 -30.47 65.54 9.53
C ASP A 218 -29.34 65.35 10.56
N THR A 219 -29.35 64.25 11.30
CA THR A 219 -28.30 63.92 12.27
C THR A 219 -26.98 63.55 11.57
N LEU A 220 -27.04 62.81 10.46
CA LEU A 220 -25.85 62.48 9.65
C LEU A 220 -25.25 63.72 9.00
N ASN A 221 -26.07 64.59 8.41
CA ASN A 221 -25.61 65.83 7.78
C ASN A 221 -24.99 66.78 8.82
N ASN A 222 -25.61 66.90 10.00
CA ASN A 222 -25.04 67.67 11.11
C ASN A 222 -23.71 67.08 11.61
N THR A 223 -23.63 65.75 11.73
CA THR A 223 -22.40 65.06 12.14
C THR A 223 -21.29 65.24 11.11
N LEU A 224 -21.61 65.14 9.81
CA LEU A 224 -20.68 65.41 8.71
C LEU A 224 -20.14 66.83 8.82
N ALA A 225 -21.01 67.83 8.97
CA ALA A 225 -20.60 69.24 9.09
C ALA A 225 -19.68 69.48 10.29
N VAL A 226 -19.96 68.85 11.44
CA VAL A 226 -19.11 68.94 12.64
C VAL A 226 -17.74 68.29 12.39
N LYS A 227 -17.69 67.11 11.76
CA LYS A 227 -16.45 66.38 11.46
C LYS A 227 -15.62 67.10 10.40
N GLN A 228 -16.25 67.66 9.37
CA GLN A 228 -15.59 68.52 8.36
C GLN A 228 -14.92 69.71 9.03
N LYS A 229 -15.66 70.45 9.87
CA LYS A 229 -15.13 71.60 10.62
C LYS A 229 -13.96 71.21 11.54
N LYS A 230 -14.02 70.03 12.18
CA LYS A 230 -12.90 69.51 12.99
C LYS A 230 -11.67 69.23 12.13
N SER A 231 -11.84 68.58 10.96
CA SER A 231 -10.76 68.32 10.02
C SER A 231 -10.12 69.61 9.51
N GLU A 232 -10.94 70.59 9.11
CA GLU A 232 -10.48 71.92 8.68
C GLU A 232 -9.68 72.65 9.77
N ALA A 233 -10.13 72.59 11.02
CA ALA A 233 -9.42 73.20 12.14
C ALA A 233 -8.05 72.55 12.38
N LEU A 234 -7.95 71.22 12.29
CA LEU A 234 -6.69 70.50 12.43
C LEU A 234 -5.74 70.80 11.25
N GLN A 235 -6.24 70.86 10.01
CA GLN A 235 -5.45 71.27 8.85
C GLN A 235 -4.93 72.71 8.98
N THR A 236 -5.76 73.63 9.50
CA THR A 236 -5.34 75.00 9.77
C THR A 236 -4.22 75.05 10.82
N SER A 237 -4.34 74.26 11.89
CA SER A 237 -3.29 74.13 12.90
C SER A 237 -1.99 73.55 12.33
N GLN A 238 -2.08 72.57 11.44
CA GLN A 238 -0.95 71.99 10.74
C GLN A 238 -0.23 73.04 9.87
N GLN A 239 -0.99 73.83 9.11
CA GLN A 239 -0.46 74.89 8.26
C GLN A 239 0.24 76.00 9.07
N ALA A 240 -0.30 76.35 10.24
CA ALA A 240 0.33 77.29 11.16
C ALA A 240 1.71 76.78 11.63
N LEU A 241 1.81 75.51 12.02
CA LEU A 241 3.07 74.89 12.44
C LEU A 241 4.10 74.81 11.30
N TYR A 242 3.67 74.50 10.06
CA TYR A 242 4.57 74.56 8.90
C TYR A 242 5.13 75.97 8.66
N THR A 243 4.29 76.98 8.81
CA THR A 243 4.70 78.39 8.67
C THR A 243 5.70 78.77 9.78
N GLU A 244 5.48 78.32 11.01
CA GLU A 244 6.38 78.53 12.14
C GLU A 244 7.74 77.83 11.93
N ILE A 245 7.75 76.57 11.48
CA ILE A 245 8.97 75.84 11.11
C ILE A 245 9.75 76.58 10.03
N ALA A 246 9.07 77.06 8.98
CA ALA A 246 9.71 77.82 7.91
C ALA A 246 10.34 79.12 8.42
N TYR A 247 9.64 79.83 9.33
CA TYR A 247 10.16 81.04 9.97
C TYR A 247 11.40 80.75 10.85
N ILE A 248 11.35 79.72 11.70
CA ILE A 248 12.48 79.32 12.55
C ILE A 248 13.69 78.92 11.70
N ASN A 249 13.48 78.12 10.65
CA ASN A 249 14.55 77.71 9.73
C ASN A 249 15.22 78.89 9.04
N ASN A 250 14.44 79.90 8.60
CA ASN A 250 14.99 81.12 8.01
C ASN A 250 15.86 81.89 9.01
N ARG A 251 15.36 82.09 10.25
CA ARG A 251 16.14 82.73 11.32
C ARG A 251 17.42 81.98 11.66
N LEU A 252 17.35 80.65 11.70
CA LEU A 252 18.48 79.78 12.01
C LEU A 252 19.53 79.81 10.89
N ALA A 253 19.11 79.82 9.62
CA ALA A 253 20.01 80.00 8.48
C ALA A 253 20.76 81.34 8.56
N LYS A 254 20.04 82.43 8.83
CA LYS A 254 20.63 83.76 9.00
C LYS A 254 21.58 83.83 10.20
N ALA A 255 21.17 83.28 11.34
CA ALA A 255 22.02 83.26 12.55
C ALA A 255 23.32 82.46 12.32
N ARG A 256 23.27 81.36 11.57
CA ARG A 256 24.46 80.58 11.19
C ARG A 256 25.36 81.32 10.21
N GLU A 257 24.80 82.05 9.25
CA GLU A 257 25.55 82.91 8.34
C GLU A 257 26.30 84.01 9.12
N ASP A 258 25.58 84.73 9.99
CA ASP A 258 26.15 85.75 10.87
C ASP A 258 27.21 85.16 11.81
N TYR A 259 26.97 83.97 12.37
CA TYR A 259 27.92 83.27 13.24
C TYR A 259 29.23 82.99 12.50
N ASN A 260 29.15 82.42 11.29
CA ASN A 260 30.33 82.10 10.49
C ASN A 260 31.12 83.36 10.13
N TYR A 261 30.42 84.45 9.79
CA TYR A 261 31.05 85.74 9.53
C TYR A 261 31.85 86.23 10.75
N TRP A 262 31.22 86.30 11.93
CA TRP A 262 31.87 86.80 13.15
C TRP A 262 32.95 85.86 13.69
N PHE A 263 32.79 84.55 13.52
CA PHE A 263 33.80 83.56 13.87
C PHE A 263 35.06 83.72 13.00
N ASN A 264 34.88 83.86 11.68
CA ASN A 264 36.00 84.11 10.77
C ASN A 264 36.67 85.45 11.04
N GLU A 265 35.90 86.50 11.35
CA GLU A 265 36.42 87.81 11.73
C GLU A 265 37.29 87.72 12.99
N ALA A 266 36.85 86.98 14.01
CA ALA A 266 37.66 86.73 15.22
C ALA A 266 38.94 85.95 14.90
N LEU A 267 38.89 84.98 13.98
CA LEU A 267 40.05 84.21 13.55
C LEU A 267 41.06 85.06 12.79
N LEU A 268 40.60 85.94 11.88
CA LEU A 268 41.45 86.87 11.13
C LEU A 268 42.21 87.82 12.05
N GLU A 269 41.52 88.42 13.03
CA GLU A 269 42.14 89.32 14.01
C GLU A 269 43.17 88.61 14.91
N ARG A 270 42.89 87.35 15.29
CA ARG A 270 43.81 86.55 16.13
C ARG A 270 45.01 86.00 15.37
N THR A 271 44.88 85.71 14.08
CA THR A 271 45.96 85.10 13.27
C THR A 271 46.79 86.13 12.51
N GLY A 272 46.28 87.35 12.33
CA GLY A 272 46.94 88.39 11.54
C GLY A 272 46.94 88.10 10.03
N GLN A 273 46.08 87.18 9.56
CA GLN A 273 45.98 86.82 8.14
C GLN A 273 45.50 87.98 7.24
N ASP A 274 44.97 89.05 7.82
CA ASP A 274 44.61 90.31 7.15
C ASP A 274 45.80 91.30 7.03
N GLY A 275 47.04 90.81 7.20
CA GLY A 275 48.25 91.64 7.10
C GLY A 275 48.52 92.57 8.29
N ARG A 276 47.72 92.45 9.36
CA ARG A 276 47.89 93.18 10.63
C ARG A 276 48.57 92.29 11.67
N PRO A 277 49.33 92.84 12.64
CA PRO A 277 49.89 92.02 13.71
C PRO A 277 48.76 91.30 14.49
N PRO A 278 48.94 90.02 14.87
CA PRO A 278 48.01 89.28 15.69
C PRO A 278 47.64 90.06 16.96
N THR A 279 46.37 90.40 17.17
CA THR A 279 45.95 91.09 18.41
C THR A 279 44.60 90.62 18.93
N GLU A 280 44.49 90.45 20.24
CA GLU A 280 43.21 90.26 20.94
C GLU A 280 42.57 91.61 21.30
N GLY A 281 42.54 92.52 20.33
CA GLY A 281 42.06 93.89 20.50
C GLY A 281 40.54 94.01 20.74
N PRO A 282 40.01 95.23 20.88
CA PRO A 282 38.58 95.48 21.04
C PRO A 282 37.70 94.87 19.93
N LYS A 283 38.20 94.83 18.68
CA LYS A 283 37.49 94.26 17.53
C LYS A 283 37.36 92.73 17.65
N TYR A 284 38.44 92.04 18.02
CA TYR A 284 38.41 90.61 18.38
C TYR A 284 37.41 90.32 19.50
N ARG A 285 37.47 91.08 20.60
CA ARG A 285 36.54 90.90 21.73
C ARG A 285 35.07 91.09 21.35
N ARG A 286 34.76 92.04 20.46
CA ARG A 286 33.42 92.20 19.89
C ARG A 286 33.02 90.99 19.06
N ALA A 287 33.88 90.55 18.13
CA ALA A 287 33.59 89.39 17.29
C ALA A 287 33.34 88.11 18.13
N VAL A 288 34.16 87.89 19.18
CA VAL A 288 33.98 86.81 20.15
C VAL A 288 32.65 86.91 20.89
N ALA A 289 32.31 88.09 21.42
CA ALA A 289 31.04 88.29 22.10
C ALA A 289 29.85 88.02 21.15
N THR A 290 29.92 88.51 19.90
CA THR A 290 28.83 88.35 18.92
C THR A 290 28.64 86.90 18.48
N TYR A 291 29.71 86.16 18.12
CA TYR A 291 29.52 84.76 17.73
C TYR A 291 29.12 83.89 18.93
N THR A 292 29.54 84.23 20.15
CA THR A 292 29.12 83.50 21.37
C THR A 292 27.64 83.70 21.64
N ASP A 293 27.14 84.93 21.52
CA ASP A 293 25.71 85.24 21.63
C ASP A 293 24.89 84.55 20.53
N LEU A 294 25.36 84.60 19.27
CA LEU A 294 24.73 83.91 18.16
C LEU A 294 24.70 82.38 18.37
N SER A 295 25.73 81.79 18.98
CA SER A 295 25.74 80.37 19.34
C SER A 295 24.61 80.02 20.30
N GLN A 296 24.38 80.85 21.32
CA GLN A 296 23.27 80.66 22.27
C GLN A 296 21.91 80.85 21.58
N GLN A 297 21.77 81.82 20.69
CA GLN A 297 20.56 82.02 19.90
C GLN A 297 20.28 80.84 18.95
N ILE A 298 21.32 80.29 18.31
CA ILE A 298 21.20 79.10 17.46
C ILE A 298 20.68 77.91 18.28
N GLU A 299 21.24 77.67 19.46
CA GLU A 299 20.77 76.58 20.36
C GLU A 299 19.29 76.75 20.76
N GLN A 300 18.88 77.98 21.09
CA GLN A 300 17.48 78.28 21.39
C GLN A 300 16.55 78.09 20.18
N LEU A 301 17.00 78.49 18.98
CA LEU A 301 16.24 78.29 17.73
C LEU A 301 16.14 76.82 17.35
N GLU A 302 17.21 76.04 17.55
CA GLU A 302 17.22 74.59 17.35
C GLU A 302 16.26 73.88 18.32
N ALA A 303 16.27 74.26 19.60
CA ALA A 303 15.31 73.74 20.58
C ALA A 303 13.86 74.09 20.21
N SER A 304 13.61 75.31 19.74
CA SER A 304 12.28 75.74 19.27
C SER A 304 11.83 74.97 18.02
N LEU A 305 12.75 74.72 17.08
CA LEU A 305 12.49 73.93 15.88
C LEU A 305 12.07 72.50 16.25
N VAL A 306 12.84 71.85 17.13
CA VAL A 306 12.53 70.49 17.62
C VAL A 306 11.17 70.46 18.30
N ASN A 307 10.87 71.42 19.19
CA ASN A 307 9.57 71.51 19.86
C ASN A 307 8.41 71.66 18.86
N THR A 308 8.58 72.49 17.83
CA THR A 308 7.55 72.73 16.80
C THR A 308 7.35 71.49 15.91
N GLN A 309 8.44 70.79 15.58
CA GLN A 309 8.38 69.51 14.88
C GLN A 309 7.69 68.41 15.69
N GLU A 310 7.93 68.35 17.00
CA GLU A 310 7.23 67.43 17.91
C GLU A 310 5.72 67.74 17.99
N LYS A 311 5.34 69.02 18.08
CA LYS A 311 3.92 69.43 18.02
C LYS A 311 3.27 68.99 16.70
N LEU A 312 3.94 69.22 15.58
CA LEU A 312 3.46 68.78 14.26
C LEU A 312 3.26 67.26 14.21
N LYS A 313 4.24 66.50 14.73
CA LYS A 313 4.18 65.04 14.80
C LYS A 313 3.05 64.54 15.71
N SER A 314 2.77 65.23 16.82
CA SER A 314 1.66 64.88 17.70
C SER A 314 0.27 65.17 17.09
N LEU A 315 0.19 66.06 16.10
CA LEU A 315 -1.06 66.43 15.43
C LEU A 315 -1.45 65.43 14.33
N GLU A 316 -0.47 64.74 13.74
CA GLU A 316 -0.68 63.75 12.68
C GLU A 316 -1.69 62.62 13.01
N PRO A 317 -1.64 61.95 14.17
CA PRO A 317 -2.64 60.93 14.51
C PRO A 317 -4.06 61.50 14.62
N ASP A 318 -4.21 62.71 15.13
CA ASP A 318 -5.52 63.36 15.26
C ASP A 318 -6.11 63.74 13.90
N ILE A 319 -5.27 64.16 12.94
CA ILE A 319 -5.68 64.42 11.56
C ILE A 319 -6.15 63.13 10.90
N ASN A 320 -5.36 62.06 10.99
CA ASN A 320 -5.72 60.77 10.39
C ASN A 320 -7.03 60.22 10.97
N LEU A 321 -7.20 60.28 12.29
CA LEU A 321 -8.44 59.87 12.95
C LEU A 321 -9.63 60.73 12.50
N ALA A 322 -9.45 62.05 12.39
CA ALA A 322 -10.52 62.94 11.92
C ALA A 322 -10.92 62.68 10.46
N LEU A 323 -9.97 62.32 9.60
CA LEU A 323 -10.24 61.95 8.20
C LEU A 323 -10.93 60.59 8.10
N ASP A 324 -10.52 59.60 8.90
CA ASP A 324 -11.17 58.30 8.96
C ASP A 324 -12.62 58.40 9.44
N ASP A 325 -12.86 59.17 10.51
CA ASP A 325 -14.21 59.49 11.00
C ASP A 325 -15.06 60.15 9.90
N LEU A 326 -14.49 61.11 9.18
CA LEU A 326 -15.18 61.80 8.09
C LEU A 326 -15.56 60.84 6.96
N ASN A 327 -14.62 59.97 6.56
CA ASN A 327 -14.85 58.96 5.52
C ASN A 327 -15.93 57.95 5.95
N GLN A 328 -15.98 57.55 7.22
CA GLN A 328 -17.02 56.66 7.74
C GLN A 328 -18.40 57.32 7.69
N VAL A 329 -18.52 58.59 8.09
CA VAL A 329 -19.79 59.33 8.03
C VAL A 329 -20.22 59.53 6.57
N GLN A 330 -19.30 59.88 5.67
CA GLN A 330 -19.59 60.03 4.24
C GLN A 330 -20.07 58.70 3.62
N LYS A 331 -19.45 57.58 3.99
CA LYS A 331 -19.88 56.25 3.58
C LYS A 331 -21.31 55.96 4.07
N SER A 332 -21.59 56.27 5.34
CA SER A 332 -22.94 56.08 5.92
C SER A 332 -24.00 56.93 5.23
N ILE A 333 -23.66 58.16 4.81
CA ILE A 333 -24.54 59.03 4.01
C ILE A 333 -24.79 58.42 2.63
N ASN A 334 -23.74 57.95 1.95
CA ASN A 334 -23.88 57.32 0.63
C ASN A 334 -24.73 56.04 0.70
N ASP A 335 -24.57 55.25 1.77
CA ASP A 335 -25.39 54.07 2.03
C ASP A 335 -26.86 54.44 2.34
N PHE A 336 -27.10 55.58 3.01
CA PHE A 336 -28.45 56.12 3.28
C PHE A 336 -29.11 56.78 2.06
N GLN A 337 -28.34 57.27 1.09
CA GLN A 337 -28.86 57.88 -0.14
C GLN A 337 -29.55 56.88 -1.10
N MET A 338 -29.53 55.58 -0.78
CA MET A 338 -30.45 54.64 -1.42
C MET A 338 -31.89 55.09 -1.13
N THR A 339 -32.67 55.39 -2.17
CA THR A 339 -34.06 55.78 -1.97
C THR A 339 -34.85 54.58 -1.45
N GLU A 340 -35.87 54.84 -0.62
CA GLU A 340 -36.83 53.81 -0.19
C GLU A 340 -37.41 53.04 -1.39
N ALA A 341 -37.62 53.74 -2.51
CA ALA A 341 -38.01 53.15 -3.78
C ALA A 341 -36.98 52.12 -4.33
N ASN A 342 -35.68 52.39 -4.23
CA ASN A 342 -34.64 51.43 -4.64
C ASN A 342 -34.58 50.23 -3.70
N TYR A 343 -34.81 50.42 -2.41
CA TYR A 343 -34.82 49.34 -1.41
C TYR A 343 -36.00 48.39 -1.63
N GLU A 344 -37.20 48.92 -1.83
CA GLU A 344 -38.38 48.10 -2.16
C GLU A 344 -38.22 47.43 -3.54
N HIS A 345 -37.66 48.13 -4.54
CA HIS A 345 -37.34 47.52 -5.83
C HIS A 345 -36.32 46.37 -5.71
N ASN A 346 -35.30 46.52 -4.87
CA ASN A 346 -34.31 45.47 -4.62
C ASN A 346 -34.95 44.26 -3.96
N LYS A 347 -35.87 44.44 -2.98
CA LYS A 347 -36.62 43.33 -2.36
C LYS A 347 -37.43 42.55 -3.38
N GLU A 348 -38.21 43.24 -4.20
CA GLU A 348 -39.00 42.60 -5.26
C GLU A 348 -38.10 41.85 -6.27
N THR A 349 -36.91 42.41 -6.55
CA THR A 349 -35.94 41.78 -7.44
C THR A 349 -35.29 40.55 -6.81
N ILE A 350 -34.95 40.58 -5.52
CA ILE A 350 -34.46 39.41 -4.78
C ILE A 350 -35.47 38.27 -4.84
N VAL A 351 -36.75 38.54 -4.55
CA VAL A 351 -37.81 37.50 -4.60
C VAL A 351 -37.92 36.88 -6.00
N ARG A 352 -37.86 37.69 -7.07
CA ARG A 352 -37.87 37.18 -8.45
C ARG A 352 -36.62 36.38 -8.80
N LEU A 353 -35.46 36.79 -8.29
CA LEU A 353 -34.20 36.07 -8.47
C LEU A 353 -34.19 34.75 -7.69
N GLU A 354 -34.80 34.67 -6.51
CA GLU A 354 -34.95 33.43 -5.73
C GLU A 354 -35.82 32.39 -6.46
N ASP A 355 -36.93 32.82 -7.07
CA ASP A 355 -37.75 31.94 -7.91
C ASP A 355 -37.00 31.47 -9.16
N SER A 356 -36.25 32.38 -9.78
CA SER A 356 -35.36 32.07 -10.92
C SER A 356 -34.24 31.09 -10.50
N LEU A 357 -33.70 31.24 -9.29
CA LEU A 357 -32.68 30.35 -8.72
C LEU A 357 -33.24 28.95 -8.51
N LEU A 358 -34.44 28.83 -7.96
CA LEU A 358 -35.11 27.54 -7.76
C LEU A 358 -35.33 26.83 -9.11
N THR A 359 -35.80 27.57 -10.10
CA THR A 359 -35.99 27.05 -11.47
C THR A 359 -34.65 26.61 -12.09
N ALA A 360 -33.61 27.44 -11.99
CA ALA A 360 -32.28 27.12 -12.51
C ALA A 360 -31.65 25.90 -11.82
N ARG A 361 -31.81 25.77 -10.50
CA ARG A 361 -31.37 24.57 -9.74
C ARG A 361 -32.10 23.31 -10.17
N THR A 362 -33.40 23.41 -10.41
CA THR A 362 -34.21 22.27 -10.89
C THR A 362 -33.76 21.84 -12.29
N MET A 363 -33.49 22.79 -13.19
CA MET A 363 -32.95 22.51 -14.52
C MET A 363 -31.56 21.86 -14.44
N LEU A 364 -30.67 22.39 -13.59
CA LEU A 364 -29.32 21.83 -13.37
C LEU A 364 -29.39 20.38 -12.86
N ASN A 365 -30.21 20.11 -11.85
CA ASN A 365 -30.37 18.76 -11.32
C ASN A 365 -30.89 17.79 -12.39
N ARG A 366 -31.88 18.22 -13.17
CA ARG A 366 -32.38 17.44 -14.31
C ARG A 366 -31.30 17.19 -15.36
N ALA A 367 -30.47 18.18 -15.69
CA ALA A 367 -29.37 18.01 -16.63
C ALA A 367 -28.32 17.01 -16.13
N ILE A 368 -28.03 17.00 -14.82
CA ILE A 368 -27.15 16.01 -14.17
C ILE A 368 -27.74 14.59 -14.27
N GLU A 369 -29.04 14.44 -13.97
CA GLU A 369 -29.73 13.15 -14.10
C GLU A 369 -29.75 12.65 -15.55
N GLU A 370 -30.05 13.53 -16.52
CA GLU A 370 -30.03 13.22 -17.95
C GLU A 370 -28.62 12.86 -18.44
N LYS A 371 -27.57 13.52 -17.92
CA LYS A 371 -26.17 13.13 -18.20
C LYS A 371 -25.92 11.70 -17.75
N GLN A 372 -26.30 11.34 -16.52
CA GLN A 372 -26.07 9.99 -16.00
C GLN A 372 -26.77 8.93 -16.86
N GLN A 373 -28.04 9.16 -17.21
CA GLN A 373 -28.78 8.27 -18.09
C GLN A 373 -28.13 8.12 -19.48
N LYS A 374 -27.69 9.22 -20.09
CA LYS A 374 -27.01 9.20 -21.39
C LYS A 374 -25.67 8.48 -21.32
N MET A 375 -24.90 8.66 -20.23
CA MET A 375 -23.65 7.94 -20.00
C MET A 375 -23.88 6.44 -19.89
N ASP A 376 -24.92 6.00 -19.19
CA ASP A 376 -25.23 4.58 -19.03
C ASP A 376 -25.68 3.95 -20.37
N VAL A 377 -26.53 4.64 -21.14
CA VAL A 377 -26.89 4.21 -22.50
C VAL A 377 -25.68 4.14 -23.42
N TYR A 378 -24.76 5.09 -23.30
CA TYR A 378 -23.55 5.12 -24.12
C TYR A 378 -22.56 4.02 -23.73
N ARG A 379 -22.42 3.71 -22.42
CA ARG A 379 -21.65 2.56 -21.94
C ARG A 379 -22.15 1.26 -22.55
N GLU A 380 -23.45 1.00 -22.47
CA GLU A 380 -24.05 -0.19 -23.08
C GLU A 380 -23.82 -0.25 -24.59
N LYS A 381 -23.87 0.89 -25.27
CA LYS A 381 -23.59 0.97 -26.71
C LYS A 381 -22.14 0.59 -27.02
N LEU A 382 -21.17 1.18 -26.31
CA LEU A 382 -19.75 0.87 -26.49
C LEU A 382 -19.44 -0.61 -26.18
N GLU A 383 -20.12 -1.18 -25.18
CA GLU A 383 -20.03 -2.61 -24.88
C GLU A 383 -20.59 -3.47 -26.02
N LYS A 384 -21.76 -3.14 -26.56
CA LYS A 384 -22.36 -3.82 -27.73
C LYS A 384 -21.52 -3.68 -28.99
N ASP A 385 -20.82 -2.55 -29.16
CA ASP A 385 -19.89 -2.30 -30.26
C ASP A 385 -18.56 -3.07 -30.10
N GLY A 386 -18.38 -3.81 -28.99
CA GLY A 386 -17.21 -4.66 -28.75
C GLY A 386 -15.95 -3.90 -28.35
N LEU A 387 -16.08 -2.62 -27.99
CA LEU A 387 -14.97 -1.79 -27.53
C LEU A 387 -14.57 -2.12 -26.09
N PHE A 388 -15.48 -2.73 -25.32
CA PHE A 388 -15.20 -3.18 -23.97
C PHE A 388 -14.65 -4.62 -23.97
N TYR A 389 -13.46 -4.78 -23.40
CA TYR A 389 -12.83 -6.06 -23.13
C TYR A 389 -13.08 -6.48 -21.68
N GLU A 390 -13.90 -7.51 -21.51
CA GLU A 390 -14.16 -8.13 -20.20
C GLU A 390 -12.94 -8.93 -19.71
N VAL A 391 -12.52 -8.67 -18.48
CA VAL A 391 -11.40 -9.37 -17.84
C VAL A 391 -11.83 -10.76 -17.37
N LYS A 392 -11.50 -11.79 -18.14
CA LYS A 392 -11.64 -13.18 -17.71
C LYS A 392 -10.51 -13.55 -16.73
N THR A 393 -10.84 -14.05 -15.55
CA THR A 393 -9.86 -14.38 -14.49
C THR A 393 -9.50 -15.86 -14.38
N GLY A 394 -9.90 -16.67 -15.37
CA GLY A 394 -9.71 -18.13 -15.35
C GLY A 394 -8.25 -18.59 -15.41
N MET A 395 -8.01 -19.85 -15.04
CA MET A 395 -6.66 -20.46 -14.92
C MET A 395 -5.80 -20.34 -16.20
N LEU A 396 -6.39 -20.55 -17.37
CA LEU A 396 -5.65 -20.39 -18.64
C LEU A 396 -5.15 -18.96 -18.80
N ARG A 397 -5.95 -17.97 -18.39
CA ARG A 397 -5.56 -16.55 -18.45
C ARG A 397 -4.47 -16.23 -17.43
N ARG A 398 -4.57 -16.77 -16.21
CA ARG A 398 -3.51 -16.65 -15.19
C ARG A 398 -2.20 -17.29 -15.66
N TYR A 399 -2.25 -18.44 -16.34
CA TYR A 399 -1.08 -19.07 -16.95
C TYR A 399 -0.49 -18.26 -18.11
N LEU A 400 -1.33 -17.68 -18.98
CA LEU A 400 -0.85 -16.78 -20.03
C LEU A 400 -0.23 -15.50 -19.47
N ALA A 401 -0.82 -14.93 -18.42
CA ALA A 401 -0.26 -13.78 -17.71
C ALA A 401 1.09 -14.12 -17.06
N LEU A 402 1.21 -15.28 -16.41
CA LEU A 402 2.48 -15.79 -15.90
C LEU A 402 3.54 -15.90 -17.00
N LYS A 403 3.17 -16.47 -18.16
CA LYS A 403 4.07 -16.55 -19.32
C LYS A 403 4.48 -15.17 -19.86
N ASN A 404 3.60 -14.18 -19.75
CA ASN A 404 3.91 -12.80 -20.12
C ASN A 404 4.86 -12.15 -19.10
N ILE A 405 4.68 -12.41 -17.80
CA ILE A 405 5.61 -11.99 -16.74
C ILE A 405 7.01 -12.58 -16.99
N HIS A 406 7.11 -13.86 -17.36
CA HIS A 406 8.40 -14.48 -17.73
C HIS A 406 9.10 -13.82 -18.93
N LYS A 407 8.35 -13.11 -19.77
CA LYS A 407 8.88 -12.38 -20.93
C LYS A 407 9.11 -10.89 -20.64
N ASP A 408 8.76 -10.42 -19.45
CA ASP A 408 8.91 -9.04 -19.06
C ASP A 408 10.41 -8.68 -18.97
N PRO A 409 10.86 -7.58 -19.59
CA PRO A 409 12.27 -7.20 -19.60
C PRO A 409 12.82 -6.77 -18.23
N GLU A 410 11.96 -6.32 -17.31
CA GLU A 410 12.37 -5.82 -16.00
C GLU A 410 12.39 -6.92 -14.94
N ILE A 411 11.32 -7.74 -14.90
CA ILE A 411 11.12 -8.74 -13.84
C ILE A 411 11.20 -10.19 -14.33
N GLY A 412 11.26 -10.42 -15.65
CA GLY A 412 11.12 -11.75 -16.24
C GLY A 412 12.25 -12.72 -15.88
N GLU A 413 13.50 -12.23 -15.81
CA GLU A 413 14.63 -13.07 -15.40
C GLU A 413 14.48 -13.58 -13.95
N ALA A 414 14.12 -12.68 -13.02
CA ALA A 414 13.87 -13.04 -11.63
C ALA A 414 12.68 -14.01 -11.50
N ALA A 415 11.59 -13.77 -12.24
CA ALA A 415 10.43 -14.65 -12.25
C ALA A 415 10.76 -16.06 -12.79
N LEU A 416 11.60 -16.15 -13.85
CA LEU A 416 12.09 -17.42 -14.39
C LEU A 416 12.99 -18.16 -13.40
N MET A 417 13.92 -17.46 -12.74
CA MET A 417 14.77 -18.06 -11.71
C MET A 417 13.93 -18.62 -10.56
N PHE A 418 12.92 -17.86 -10.12
CA PHE A 418 11.99 -18.32 -9.07
C PHE A 418 11.18 -19.54 -9.50
N SER A 419 10.69 -19.57 -10.74
CA SER A 419 10.00 -20.73 -11.35
C SER A 419 10.88 -21.98 -11.32
N TRP A 420 12.15 -21.86 -11.73
CA TRP A 420 13.11 -22.96 -11.70
C TRP A 420 13.44 -23.39 -10.27
N LEU A 421 13.59 -22.45 -9.34
CA LEU A 421 13.83 -22.74 -7.94
C LEU A 421 12.68 -23.55 -7.34
N LEU A 422 11.43 -23.18 -7.60
CA LEU A 422 10.26 -23.95 -7.18
C LEU A 422 10.24 -25.35 -7.80
N LYS A 423 10.47 -25.45 -9.12
CA LYS A 423 10.52 -26.76 -9.80
C LYS A 423 11.60 -27.67 -9.21
N ILE A 424 12.81 -27.15 -9.03
CA ILE A 424 13.93 -27.89 -8.43
C ILE A 424 13.57 -28.29 -6.99
N PHE A 425 12.94 -27.40 -6.21
CA PHE A 425 12.53 -27.69 -4.84
C PHE A 425 11.51 -28.83 -4.76
N PHE A 426 10.43 -28.78 -5.56
CA PHE A 426 9.44 -29.85 -5.61
C PHE A 426 10.03 -31.17 -6.15
N ILE A 427 10.87 -31.09 -7.20
CA ILE A 427 11.58 -32.25 -7.73
C ILE A 427 12.49 -32.86 -6.66
N ALA A 428 13.19 -32.03 -5.89
CA ALA A 428 14.06 -32.48 -4.81
C ALA A 428 13.25 -33.13 -3.69
N ILE A 429 12.12 -32.57 -3.27
CA ILE A 429 11.25 -33.18 -2.25
C ILE A 429 10.74 -34.55 -2.70
N GLU A 430 10.31 -34.67 -3.96
CA GLU A 430 9.75 -35.90 -4.51
C GLU A 430 10.84 -36.97 -4.77
N LEU A 431 12.02 -36.58 -5.26
CA LEU A 431 13.11 -37.50 -5.61
C LEU A 431 14.08 -37.79 -4.46
N MET A 432 14.23 -36.91 -3.47
CA MET A 432 15.16 -37.11 -2.34
C MET A 432 14.97 -38.46 -1.64
N PRO A 433 13.74 -38.95 -1.39
CA PRO A 433 13.53 -40.28 -0.82
C PRO A 433 14.05 -41.42 -1.70
N VAL A 434 13.93 -41.29 -3.02
CA VAL A 434 14.48 -42.26 -4.00
C VAL A 434 16.01 -42.20 -3.98
N ILE A 435 16.58 -41.00 -4.00
CA ILE A 435 18.04 -40.77 -3.97
C ILE A 435 18.64 -41.31 -2.66
N ILE A 436 18.05 -40.96 -1.51
CA ILE A 436 18.50 -41.43 -0.20
C ILE A 436 18.48 -42.96 -0.15
N LYS A 437 17.43 -43.59 -0.66
CA LYS A 437 17.35 -45.05 -0.70
C LYS A 437 18.40 -45.67 -1.61
N LEU A 438 18.67 -45.04 -2.75
CA LEU A 438 19.62 -45.54 -3.74
C LEU A 438 21.07 -45.50 -3.23
N PHE A 439 21.44 -44.42 -2.53
CA PHE A 439 22.82 -44.18 -2.10
C PHE A 439 23.10 -44.51 -0.62
N PHE A 440 22.10 -44.45 0.27
CA PHE A 440 22.32 -44.45 1.72
C PHE A 440 21.49 -45.48 2.50
N SER A 441 20.61 -46.27 1.88
CA SER A 441 19.85 -47.29 2.61
C SER A 441 20.65 -48.60 2.70
N PRO A 442 21.21 -48.98 3.86
CA PRO A 442 21.65 -50.35 4.09
C PRO A 442 20.46 -51.31 3.97
N PHE A 443 20.77 -52.59 3.77
CA PHE A 443 19.75 -53.63 3.73
C PHE A 443 19.03 -53.72 5.10
N SER A 444 17.70 -53.65 5.07
CA SER A 444 16.87 -53.66 6.28
C SER A 444 16.71 -55.07 6.86
N PHE A 445 16.76 -55.20 8.19
CA PHE A 445 16.51 -56.48 8.87
C PHE A 445 15.07 -56.96 8.66
N TYR A 446 14.12 -56.04 8.47
CA TYR A 446 12.75 -56.36 8.09
C TYR A 446 12.70 -57.11 6.76
N SER A 447 13.39 -56.61 5.72
CA SER A 447 13.43 -57.28 4.41
C SER A 447 14.03 -58.67 4.49
N LEU A 448 15.07 -58.86 5.32
CA LEU A 448 15.68 -60.18 5.54
C LEU A 448 14.68 -61.17 6.16
N ARG A 449 13.97 -60.74 7.20
CA ARG A 449 12.99 -61.58 7.90
C ARG A 449 11.79 -61.89 7.02
N MET A 450 11.30 -60.92 6.27
CA MET A 450 10.21 -61.13 5.33
C MET A 450 10.60 -62.10 4.22
N TYR A 451 11.82 -61.98 3.70
CA TYR A 451 12.37 -62.94 2.72
C TYR A 451 12.43 -64.36 3.31
N ARG A 452 12.88 -64.52 4.55
CA ARG A 452 12.90 -65.83 5.24
C ARG A 452 11.49 -66.38 5.47
N LYS A 453 10.56 -65.57 5.95
CA LYS A 453 9.14 -65.95 6.16
C LYS A 453 8.51 -66.41 4.85
N MET A 454 8.78 -65.69 3.75
CA MET A 454 8.31 -66.08 2.42
C MET A 454 8.96 -67.38 1.94
N GLN A 455 10.27 -67.57 2.10
CA GLN A 455 10.93 -68.82 1.69
C GLN A 455 10.38 -70.03 2.43
N VAL A 456 10.15 -69.91 3.74
CA VAL A 456 9.52 -70.97 4.55
C VAL A 456 8.11 -71.27 4.03
N ALA A 457 7.28 -70.24 3.82
CA ALA A 457 5.94 -70.41 3.28
C ALA A 457 5.92 -71.02 1.87
N LEU A 458 6.88 -70.67 1.01
CA LEU A 458 7.02 -71.25 -0.33
C LEU A 458 7.40 -72.73 -0.27
N LEU A 459 8.26 -73.14 0.67
CA LEU A 459 8.60 -74.54 0.89
C LEU A 459 7.39 -75.32 1.41
N GLU A 460 6.65 -74.76 2.39
CA GLU A 460 5.42 -75.38 2.91
C GLU A 460 4.35 -75.56 1.82
N GLU A 461 4.16 -74.56 0.94
CA GLU A 461 3.22 -74.67 -0.19
C GLU A 461 3.72 -75.67 -1.26
N ALA A 462 5.04 -75.79 -1.46
CA ALA A 462 5.62 -76.80 -2.34
C ALA A 462 5.36 -78.21 -1.80
N ASP A 463 5.57 -78.45 -0.51
CA ASP A 463 5.33 -79.74 0.16
C ASP A 463 3.83 -80.12 0.11
N LYS A 464 2.93 -79.14 0.32
CA LYS A 464 1.48 -79.35 0.16
C LYS A 464 1.11 -79.70 -1.27
N LEU A 465 1.72 -79.03 -2.25
CA LEU A 465 1.48 -79.31 -3.66
C LEU A 465 1.97 -80.70 -4.06
N GLU A 466 3.13 -81.12 -3.54
CA GLU A 466 3.67 -82.46 -3.76
C GLU A 466 2.76 -83.54 -3.13
N SER A 467 2.34 -83.35 -1.89
CA SER A 467 1.38 -84.23 -1.19
C SER A 467 0.03 -84.32 -1.93
N ALA A 468 -0.47 -83.20 -2.46
CA ALA A 468 -1.69 -83.17 -3.26
C ALA A 468 -1.53 -83.89 -4.61
N LYS A 469 -0.37 -83.75 -5.28
CA LYS A 469 -0.05 -84.48 -6.51
C LYS A 469 0.04 -85.99 -6.27
N GLU A 470 0.67 -86.41 -5.19
CA GLU A 470 0.74 -87.83 -4.81
C GLU A 470 -0.66 -88.41 -4.55
N THR A 471 -1.50 -87.67 -3.85
CA THR A 471 -2.89 -88.07 -3.57
C THR A 471 -3.68 -88.19 -4.88
N PHE A 472 -3.56 -87.20 -5.78
CA PHE A 472 -4.20 -87.23 -7.09
C PHE A 472 -3.70 -88.38 -7.99
N GLN A 473 -2.41 -88.73 -7.92
CA GLN A 473 -1.86 -89.88 -8.64
C GLN A 473 -2.34 -91.23 -8.08
N ARG A 474 -2.54 -91.33 -6.76
CA ARG A 474 -3.13 -92.53 -6.13
C ARG A 474 -4.62 -92.67 -6.42
N GLU A 475 -5.32 -91.55 -6.58
CA GLU A 475 -6.75 -91.52 -6.87
C GLU A 475 -7.09 -91.63 -8.36
N GLN A 476 -6.11 -91.58 -9.28
CA GLN A 476 -6.36 -92.02 -10.66
C GLN A 476 -6.54 -93.54 -10.67
N PRO A 477 -7.78 -94.05 -10.88
CA PRO A 477 -7.96 -95.49 -11.02
C PRO A 477 -7.15 -95.91 -12.24
N TYR A 478 -6.35 -96.98 -12.06
CA TYR A 478 -5.68 -97.68 -13.15
C TYR A 478 -6.63 -97.73 -14.35
N SER A 479 -6.30 -96.98 -15.40
CA SER A 479 -6.96 -97.09 -16.69
C SER A 479 -6.88 -98.56 -17.07
N ILE A 480 -8.06 -99.15 -17.08
CA ILE A 480 -8.39 -100.49 -17.48
C ILE A 480 -7.49 -100.90 -18.65
N LYS A 481 -6.57 -101.83 -18.39
CA LYS A 481 -6.09 -102.74 -19.43
C LYS A 481 -7.26 -103.68 -19.71
N ASP A 482 -8.09 -103.35 -20.68
CA ASP A 482 -8.98 -104.32 -21.32
C ASP A 482 -8.63 -104.39 -22.81
N THR A 483 -7.91 -105.48 -23.12
CA THR A 483 -8.18 -106.42 -24.21
C THR A 483 -8.70 -105.87 -25.54
N GLY A 484 -7.77 -105.82 -26.50
CA GLY A 484 -7.99 -105.98 -27.94
C GLY A 484 -6.80 -106.70 -28.53
#